data_AF-A0A344LJV7-F1
#
_entry.id   AF-A0A344LJV7-F1
#
_cell.length_a   1.000
_cell.length_b   1.000
_cell.length_c   1.000
_cell.angle_alpha   90.00
_cell.angle_beta   90.00
_cell.angle_gamma   90.00
#
_symmetry.space_group_name_H-M   'P 1'
#
loop_
_entity.id
_entity.type
_entity.pdbx_description
1 polymer ?
#
loop_
_entity_poly.entity_id
_entity_poly.type
_entity_poly.pdbx_seq_one_letter_code
_entity_poly.pdbx_strand_id
1 'polypeptide(L)' 'MMIVRLRRGIVGETRRVCHLVPASAQAIPAELRALCGEVLQRVQADLLDGLRGMPCDRCLALSTRSLRLERAS' A
#
# COMPACT_ATOMS: atom_id res chain seq x y z
N MET A 1 3.04 -9.00 -0.62
CA MET A 1 2.45 -7.64 -0.73
C MET A 1 2.28 -7.07 0.69
N MET A 2 2.53 -5.78 0.90
CA MET A 2 2.21 -5.07 2.14
C MET A 2 1.01 -4.15 1.93
N ILE A 3 0.15 -4.00 2.95
CA ILE A 3 -1.01 -3.12 2.92
C ILE A 3 -0.76 -2.01 3.94
N VAL A 4 -0.81 -0.76 3.50
CA VAL A 4 -0.42 0.38 4.33
C VAL A 4 -1.45 1.50 4.24
N ARG A 5 -1.61 2.28 5.31
CA ARG A 5 -2.48 3.45 5.32
C ARG A 5 -1.84 4.55 6.16
N LEU A 6 -1.92 5.80 5.72
CA LEU A 6 -1.43 6.91 6.53
C LEU A 6 -2.16 6.97 7.88
N ARG A 7 -1.45 7.36 8.95
CA ARG A 7 -2.01 7.54 10.30
C ARG A 7 -3.00 8.72 10.30
N ARG A 8 -3.91 8.72 11.28
CA ARG A 8 -4.82 9.84 11.49
C ARG A 8 -4.01 11.12 11.71
N GLY A 9 -4.46 12.24 11.14
CA GLY A 9 -3.78 13.53 11.24
C GLY A 9 -2.67 13.77 10.22
N ILE A 10 -2.28 12.77 9.41
CA ILE A 10 -1.31 12.96 8.31
C ILE A 10 -2.02 13.48 7.05
N VAL A 11 -3.22 12.97 6.77
CA VAL A 11 -4.11 13.41 5.67
C VAL A 11 -5.54 13.49 6.17
N GLY A 12 -6.40 14.23 5.47
CA GLY A 12 -7.83 14.21 5.72
C GLY A 12 -8.44 12.83 5.48
N GLU A 13 -9.52 12.50 6.20
CA GLU A 13 -10.12 11.15 6.19
C GLU A 13 -10.55 10.69 4.78
N THR A 14 -10.99 11.61 3.91
CA THR A 14 -11.35 11.32 2.51
C THR A 14 -10.19 10.79 1.67
N ARG A 15 -8.96 11.12 2.06
CA ARG A 15 -7.71 10.66 1.42
C ARG A 15 -7.04 9.53 2.18
N ARG A 16 -7.59 9.11 3.32
CA ARG A 16 -7.01 8.10 4.21
C ARG A 16 -7.34 6.67 3.73
N VAL A 17 -6.99 6.38 2.49
CA VAL A 17 -7.18 5.09 1.82
C VAL A 17 -6.02 4.13 2.10
N CYS A 18 -6.24 2.83 1.86
CA CYS A 18 -5.18 1.83 1.94
C CYS A 18 -4.44 1.69 0.60
N HIS A 19 -3.12 1.67 0.66
CA HIS A 19 -2.24 1.44 -0.47
C HIS A 19 -1.62 0.05 -0.43
N LEU A 20 -1.32 -0.48 -1.60
CA LEU A 20 -0.62 -1.74 -1.78
C LEU A 20 0.83 -1.44 -2.15
N VAL A 21 1.77 -1.98 -1.37
CA VAL A 21 3.21 -1.79 -1.55
C VAL A 21 3.82 -3.16 -1.85
N PRO A 22 4.53 -3.34 -2.98
CA PRO A 22 5.22 -4.58 -3.29
C PRO A 22 6.12 -5.01 -2.12
N ALA A 23 6.05 -6.28 -1.75
CA ALA A 23 6.94 -6.81 -0.72
C ALA A 23 8.28 -7.15 -1.38
N SER A 24 9.34 -6.41 -1.07
CA SER A 24 10.65 -6.59 -1.73
C SER A 24 11.83 -6.67 -0.76
N ALA A 25 11.61 -6.73 0.55
CA ALA A 25 12.72 -6.67 1.50
C ALA A 25 12.53 -7.58 2.72
N GLN A 26 13.65 -8.17 3.17
CA GLN A 26 13.76 -8.86 4.48
C GLN A 26 13.34 -7.95 5.65
N ALA A 27 13.45 -6.63 5.50
CA ALA A 27 13.03 -5.61 6.46
C ALA A 27 12.15 -4.54 5.80
N ILE A 28 11.20 -3.98 6.54
CA ILE A 28 10.30 -2.94 6.02
C ILE A 28 11.08 -1.62 5.86
N PRO A 29 11.20 -1.05 4.64
CA PRO A 29 11.96 0.17 4.41
C PRO A 29 11.31 1.39 5.07
N ALA A 30 12.11 2.44 5.31
CA ALA A 30 11.62 3.70 5.88
C ALA A 30 10.68 4.43 4.91
N GLU A 31 10.92 4.29 3.61
CA GLU A 31 10.08 4.82 2.54
C GLU A 31 9.32 3.67 1.86
N LEU A 32 8.01 3.83 1.73
CA LEU A 32 7.10 2.83 1.20
C LEU A 32 6.47 3.36 -0.08
N ARG A 33 6.86 2.79 -1.22
CA ARG A 33 6.32 3.19 -2.52
C ARG A 33 5.16 2.29 -2.94
N ALA A 34 3.96 2.85 -2.93
CA ALA A 34 2.75 2.17 -3.34
C ALA A 34 2.71 1.92 -4.86
N LEU A 35 1.93 0.92 -5.28
CA LEU A 35 1.68 0.64 -6.69
C LEU A 35 1.13 1.86 -7.46
N CYS A 36 0.30 2.68 -6.82
CA CYS A 36 -0.24 3.90 -7.43
C CYS A 36 0.80 5.02 -7.64
N GLY A 37 2.03 4.82 -7.15
CA GLY A 37 3.13 5.77 -7.19
C GLY A 37 3.29 6.60 -5.91
N GLU A 38 2.33 6.55 -4.99
CA GLU A 38 2.35 7.31 -3.74
C GLU A 38 3.52 6.88 -2.86
N VAL A 39 4.17 7.86 -2.23
CA VAL A 39 5.31 7.63 -1.34
C VAL A 39 4.90 7.91 0.09
N LEU A 40 4.94 6.88 0.94
CA LEU A 40 4.58 6.97 2.35
C LEU A 40 5.82 6.80 3.21
N GLN A 41 5.97 7.64 4.24
CA GLN A 41 6.96 7.38 5.28
C GLN A 41 6.43 6.31 6.23
N ARG A 42 7.21 5.26 6.49
CA ARG A 42 6.85 4.14 7.37
C ARG A 42 6.37 4.61 8.73
N VAL A 43 7.01 5.63 9.29
CA VAL A 43 6.67 6.20 10.61
C VAL A 43 5.31 6.90 10.61
N GLN A 44 4.82 7.31 9.45
CA GLN A 44 3.52 7.95 9.25
C GLN A 44 2.43 6.96 8.80
N ALA A 45 2.76 5.67 8.64
CA ALA A 45 1.85 4.67 8.14
C ALA A 45 1.54 3.60 9.20
N ASP A 46 0.31 3.09 9.13
CA ASP A 46 -0.10 1.85 9.75
C ASP A 46 0.13 0.72 8.75
N LEU A 47 0.82 -0.35 9.16
CA LEU A 47 0.84 -1.61 8.44
C LEU A 47 -0.39 -2.42 8.83
N LEU A 48 -1.14 -2.88 7.83
CA LEU A 48 -2.38 -3.61 8.01
C LEU A 48 -2.16 -5.08 7.63
N ASP A 49 -2.74 -5.97 8.44
CA ASP A 49 -2.75 -7.42 8.20
C ASP A 49 -3.73 -7.84 7.05
N GLY A 50 -4.51 -6.88 6.55
CA GLY A 50 -5.50 -7.10 5.50
C GLY A 50 -6.07 -5.78 4.98
N LEU A 51 -6.85 -5.84 3.90
CA LEU A 51 -7.59 -4.67 3.40
C LEU A 51 -8.65 -4.26 4.42
N ARG A 52 -8.48 -3.08 5.04
CA ARG A 52 -9.42 -2.53 6.03
C ARG A 52 -9.72 -1.06 5.73
N GLY A 53 -10.98 -0.76 5.41
CA GLY A 53 -11.40 0.55 4.91
C GLY A 53 -11.30 0.63 3.39
N MET A 54 -11.36 1.83 2.82
CA MET A 54 -11.33 2.01 1.37
C MET A 54 -9.92 1.80 0.81
N PRO A 55 -9.72 0.91 -0.17
CA PRO A 55 -8.46 0.83 -0.90
C PRO A 55 -8.32 1.98 -1.89
N CYS A 56 -7.08 2.34 -2.21
CA CYS A 56 -6.78 3.15 -3.39
C CYS A 56 -7.18 2.38 -4.65
N ASP A 57 -8.07 2.96 -5.46
CA ASP A 57 -8.59 2.37 -6.70
C ASP A 57 -7.46 1.99 -7.66
N ARG A 58 -6.46 2.85 -7.82
CA ARG A 58 -5.29 2.60 -8.68
C ARG A 58 -4.43 1.46 -8.15
N CYS A 59 -4.23 1.35 -6.83
CA CYS A 59 -3.53 0.21 -6.25
C CYS A 59 -4.27 -1.10 -6.53
N LEU A 60 -5.60 -1.11 -6.41
CA LEU A 60 -6.43 -2.29 -6.67
C LEU A 60 -6.43 -2.71 -8.16
N ALA A 61 -6.50 -1.73 -9.06
CA ALA A 61 -6.44 -1.98 -10.50
C ALA A 61 -5.06 -2.48 -10.98
N LEU A 62 -3.98 -2.04 -10.32
CA LEU A 62 -2.62 -2.50 -10.63
C LEU A 62 -2.30 -3.85 -9.99
N SER A 63 -2.81 -4.14 -8.80
CA SER A 63 -2.55 -5.42 -8.13
C SER A 63 -3.14 -6.61 -8.88
N THR A 64 -4.29 -6.43 -9.54
CA THR A 64 -4.86 -7.45 -10.43
C THR A 64 -3.96 -7.76 -11.63
N ARG A 65 -3.09 -6.84 -12.04
CA ARG A 65 -2.05 -7.09 -13.06
C ARG A 65 -0.82 -7.78 -12.46
N SER A 66 -0.38 -7.36 -11.27
CA SER A 66 0.77 -7.98 -10.58
C SER A 66 0.52 -9.44 -10.22
N LEU A 67 -0.67 -9.78 -9.70
CA LEU A 67 -1.05 -11.15 -9.36
C LEU A 67 -1.07 -12.10 -10.59
N ARG A 68 -1.29 -11.57 -11.79
CA ARG A 68 -1.19 -12.37 -13.03
C ARG A 68 0.24 -12.74 -13.37
N LEU A 69 1.20 -11.86 -13.08
CA LEU A 69 2.62 -12.10 -13.38
C LEU A 69 3.23 -13.12 -12.40
N GLU A 70 2.85 -13.05 -11.12
CA GLU A 70 3.31 -13.98 -10.08
C GLU A 70 2.82 -15.42 -10.30
N ARG A 71 1.67 -15.61 -10.95
CA ARG A 71 1.10 -16.94 -11.28
C ARG A 71 1.67 -17.57 -12.55
N ALA A 72 2.38 -16.80 -13.37
CA ALA A 72 2.95 -17.25 -14.64
C ALA A 72 4.45 -17.61 -14.52
N SER A 73 4.98 -17.65 -13.29
CA SER A 73 6.38 -17.95 -12.95
C SER A 73 6.49 -19.27 -12.19
#